data_AF-A0A7J7H8G8-F1
#
_entry.id   AF-A0A7J7H8G8-F1
#
_cell.length_a   1.000
_cell.length_b   1.000
_cell.length_c   1.000
_cell.angle_alpha   90.00
_cell.angle_beta   90.00
_cell.angle_gamma   90.00
#
_symmetry.space_group_name_H-M   'P 1'
#
loop_
_entity.id
_entity.type
_entity.pdbx_description
1 polymer ?
#
loop_
_entity_poly.entity_id
_entity_poly.type
_entity_poly.pdbx_seq_one_letter_code
_entity_poly.pdbx_strand_id
1 'polypeptide(L)'
;MADASRPRRNPNSNPSSSETVANNDDLLNQILLYLPIRSLLRLKSVSKHWLSLITNPHFLHLHTTHPNPRPSGLFLYRYSRQIHPEFDFLSLLNYESPLKPPFKALTFVDDASDLQILQSYNGLLLCRGLHLYIYNPTTSQFAAILQPPCRVLSPLCYLTAFYDYNLAFDPPKSLHYKVVSVNFSWGLPDHYELEIFSSEIGLWSPSGDPFNGDVNFNLGVFWNGALHWISTTSGDSLYFNVDK
;
A
#
# COMPACT_ATOMS: atom_id res chain seq x y z
N MET A 1 -20.80 -23.44 -39.21
CA MET A 1 -19.90 -22.27 -39.16
C MET A 1 -20.74 -21.08 -39.62
N ALA A 2 -21.42 -20.42 -38.67
CA ALA A 2 -22.36 -19.33 -38.99
C ALA A 2 -21.68 -17.99 -38.73
N ASP A 3 -21.49 -17.23 -39.79
CA ASP A 3 -20.97 -15.87 -39.80
C ASP A 3 -22.06 -14.92 -39.24
N ALA A 4 -21.85 -14.42 -38.03
CA ALA A 4 -22.71 -13.42 -37.41
C ALA A 4 -22.30 -12.04 -37.95
N SER A 5 -22.94 -11.64 -39.05
CA SER A 5 -22.75 -10.33 -39.65
C SER A 5 -23.08 -9.23 -38.63
N ARG A 6 -22.09 -8.39 -38.30
CA ARG A 6 -22.30 -7.20 -37.45
C ARG A 6 -23.38 -6.31 -38.10
N PRO A 7 -24.38 -5.80 -37.35
CA PRO A 7 -25.40 -4.93 -37.91
C PRO A 7 -24.74 -3.68 -38.50
N ARG A 8 -25.09 -3.36 -39.76
CA ARG A 8 -24.65 -2.13 -40.42
C ARG A 8 -25.31 -0.92 -39.75
N ARG A 9 -24.50 -0.03 -39.19
CA ARG A 9 -24.93 1.24 -38.58
C ARG A 9 -25.51 2.18 -39.64
N ASN A 10 -26.64 2.81 -39.34
CA ASN A 10 -27.26 3.82 -40.20
C ASN A 10 -26.49 5.15 -40.02
N PRO A 11 -25.91 5.76 -41.07
CA PRO A 11 -25.03 6.92 -40.94
C PRO A 11 -25.71 8.20 -40.40
N ASN A 12 -27.05 8.24 -40.38
CA ASN A 12 -27.84 9.46 -40.09
C ASN A 12 -28.53 9.47 -38.71
N SER A 13 -28.23 8.53 -37.81
CA SER A 13 -28.77 8.58 -36.44
C SER A 13 -27.87 9.42 -35.54
N ASN A 14 -28.44 10.44 -34.89
CA ASN A 14 -27.74 11.15 -33.80
C ASN A 14 -27.31 10.14 -32.72
N PRO A 15 -26.09 10.26 -32.16
CA PRO A 15 -25.63 9.36 -31.11
C PRO A 15 -26.55 9.46 -29.90
N SER A 16 -26.78 8.34 -29.23
CA SER A 16 -27.51 8.35 -27.95
C SER A 16 -26.73 9.18 -26.92
N SER A 17 -27.38 9.62 -25.83
CA SER A 17 -26.68 10.29 -24.73
C SER A 17 -25.57 9.42 -24.15
N SER A 18 -25.78 8.09 -24.08
CA SER A 18 -24.75 7.15 -23.63
C SER A 18 -23.57 7.05 -24.60
N GLU A 19 -23.81 7.06 -25.92
CA GLU A 19 -22.75 7.11 -26.92
C GLU A 19 -22.00 8.44 -26.90
N THR A 20 -22.70 9.55 -26.65
CA THR A 20 -22.08 10.88 -26.54
C THR A 20 -21.12 10.94 -25.35
N VAL A 21 -21.53 10.43 -24.18
CA VAL A 21 -20.67 10.33 -23.00
C VAL A 21 -19.52 9.34 -23.24
N ALA A 22 -19.80 8.17 -23.83
CA ALA A 22 -18.78 7.14 -24.05
C ALA A 22 -17.72 7.52 -25.09
N ASN A 23 -17.95 8.56 -25.90
CA ASN A 23 -16.99 9.11 -26.86
C ASN A 23 -16.32 10.40 -26.36
N ASN A 24 -16.59 10.83 -25.12
CA ASN A 24 -15.97 12.02 -24.52
C ASN A 24 -15.09 11.60 -23.34
N ASP A 25 -13.78 11.62 -23.56
CA ASP A 25 -12.77 11.19 -22.59
C ASP A 25 -12.82 12.01 -21.29
N ASP A 26 -13.13 13.30 -21.35
CA ASP A 26 -13.19 14.15 -20.15
C ASP A 26 -14.35 13.75 -19.24
N LEU A 27 -15.53 13.53 -19.81
CA LEU A 27 -16.71 13.07 -19.07
C LEU A 27 -16.50 11.65 -18.54
N LEU A 28 -15.92 10.77 -19.35
CA LEU A 28 -15.56 9.41 -18.95
C LEU A 28 -14.59 9.42 -17.77
N ASN A 29 -13.51 10.21 -17.85
CA ASN A 29 -12.53 10.34 -16.78
C ASN A 29 -13.18 10.83 -15.49
N GLN A 30 -14.02 11.87 -15.55
CA GLN A 30 -14.74 12.36 -14.38
C GLN A 30 -15.61 11.26 -13.76
N ILE A 31 -16.41 10.54 -14.56
CA ILE A 31 -17.25 9.44 -14.06
C ILE A 31 -16.39 8.36 -13.40
N LEU A 32 -15.31 7.93 -14.06
CA LEU A 32 -14.41 6.90 -13.56
C LEU A 32 -13.71 7.32 -12.26
N LEU A 33 -13.35 8.59 -12.09
CA LEU A 33 -12.71 9.09 -10.88
C LEU A 33 -13.57 8.92 -9.62
N TYR A 34 -14.90 8.96 -9.74
CA TYR A 34 -15.83 8.77 -8.62
C TYR A 34 -16.11 7.30 -8.30
N LEU A 35 -15.62 6.36 -9.10
CA LEU A 35 -15.88 4.94 -8.86
C LEU A 35 -14.86 4.33 -7.89
N PRO A 36 -15.30 3.40 -7.01
CA PRO A 36 -14.39 2.60 -6.22
C PRO A 36 -13.43 1.82 -7.12
N ILE A 37 -12.18 1.67 -6.68
CA ILE A 37 -11.13 0.98 -7.44
C ILE A 37 -11.52 -0.43 -7.88
N ARG A 38 -12.30 -1.18 -7.08
CA ARG A 38 -12.81 -2.52 -7.46
C ARG A 38 -13.72 -2.48 -8.68
N SER A 39 -14.55 -1.44 -8.79
CA SER A 39 -15.40 -1.22 -9.97
C SER A 39 -14.54 -0.89 -11.17
N LEU A 40 -13.53 -0.04 -11.02
CA LEU A 40 -12.59 0.31 -12.08
C LEU A 40 -11.83 -0.91 -12.62
N LEU A 41 -11.36 -1.80 -11.73
CA LEU A 41 -10.68 -3.04 -12.14
C LEU A 41 -11.57 -3.93 -13.03
N ARG A 42 -12.88 -3.98 -12.78
CA ARG A 42 -13.83 -4.71 -13.63
C ARG A 42 -14.06 -3.99 -14.96
N LEU A 43 -14.13 -2.66 -14.93
CA LEU A 43 -14.38 -1.84 -16.14
C LEU A 43 -13.24 -1.90 -17.16
N LYS A 44 -12.03 -2.28 -16.73
CA LYS A 44 -10.90 -2.60 -17.65
C LYS A 44 -11.25 -3.64 -18.71
N SER A 45 -12.22 -4.53 -18.47
CA SER A 45 -12.62 -5.56 -19.46
C SER A 45 -13.71 -5.11 -20.43
N VAL A 46 -14.29 -3.92 -20.26
CA VAL A 46 -15.41 -3.43 -21.08
C VAL A 46 -14.97 -3.12 -22.52
N SER A 47 -13.84 -2.42 -22.69
CA SER A 47 -13.27 -2.12 -24.00
C SER A 47 -11.80 -1.74 -23.91
N LYS A 48 -11.09 -1.77 -25.04
CA LYS A 48 -9.70 -1.29 -25.14
C LYS A 48 -9.56 0.19 -24.76
N HIS A 49 -10.58 1.00 -25.07
CA HIS A 49 -10.59 2.43 -24.75
C HIS A 49 -10.69 2.66 -23.23
N TRP A 50 -11.62 1.96 -22.56
CA TRP A 50 -11.75 2.02 -21.10
C TRP A 50 -10.52 1.47 -20.39
N LEU A 51 -9.96 0.36 -20.89
CA LEU A 51 -8.68 -0.16 -20.39
C LEU A 51 -7.60 0.93 -20.46
N SER A 52 -7.43 1.57 -21.61
CA SER A 52 -6.44 2.63 -21.84
C SER A 52 -6.60 3.82 -20.89
N LEU A 53 -7.83 4.29 -20.67
CA LEU A 53 -8.12 5.39 -19.75
C LEU A 53 -7.78 5.00 -18.30
N ILE A 54 -8.23 3.83 -17.85
CA ILE A 54 -8.07 3.38 -16.46
C ILE A 54 -6.60 3.03 -16.15
N THR A 55 -5.82 2.57 -17.14
CA THR A 55 -4.39 2.27 -16.95
C THR A 55 -3.48 3.49 -17.15
N ASN A 56 -4.03 4.64 -17.53
CA ASN A 56 -3.24 5.85 -17.72
C ASN A 56 -2.62 6.29 -16.38
N PRO A 57 -1.29 6.53 -16.31
CA PRO A 57 -0.63 6.97 -15.07
C PRO A 57 -1.22 8.24 -14.47
N HIS A 58 -1.61 9.21 -15.30
CA HIS A 58 -2.26 10.44 -14.87
C HIS A 58 -3.62 10.17 -14.23
N PHE A 59 -4.43 9.28 -14.83
CA PHE A 59 -5.71 8.86 -14.25
C PHE A 59 -5.51 8.16 -12.91
N LEU A 60 -4.53 7.26 -12.80
CA LEU A 60 -4.21 6.56 -11.55
C LEU A 60 -3.77 7.54 -10.45
N HIS A 61 -2.95 8.53 -10.78
CA HIS A 61 -2.54 9.57 -9.85
C HIS A 61 -3.75 10.40 -9.38
N LEU A 62 -4.59 10.88 -10.30
CA LEU A 62 -5.81 11.61 -9.95
C LEU A 62 -6.75 10.76 -9.09
N HIS A 63 -6.94 9.48 -9.40
CA HIS A 63 -7.79 8.59 -8.63
C HIS A 63 -7.25 8.35 -7.22
N THR A 64 -5.93 8.17 -7.07
CA THR A 64 -5.29 7.92 -5.78
C THR A 64 -5.27 9.16 -4.88
N THR A 65 -5.15 10.34 -5.48
CA THR A 65 -5.18 11.64 -4.78
C THR A 65 -6.59 12.17 -4.56
N HIS A 66 -7.60 11.56 -5.17
CA HIS A 66 -8.96 12.05 -5.10
C HIS A 66 -9.44 12.08 -3.63
N PRO A 67 -9.96 13.21 -3.14
CA PRO A 67 -10.36 13.38 -1.74
C PRO A 67 -11.61 12.56 -1.42
N ASN A 68 -11.42 11.28 -1.12
CA ASN A 68 -12.39 10.48 -0.38
C ASN A 68 -11.76 9.25 0.32
N PRO A 69 -10.65 9.39 1.07
CA PRO A 69 -10.02 8.25 1.74
C PRO A 69 -10.77 7.95 3.04
N ARG A 70 -12.05 7.59 2.95
CA ARG A 70 -12.71 6.99 4.11
C ARG A 70 -12.11 5.60 4.31
N PRO A 71 -11.59 5.27 5.50
CA PRO A 71 -11.11 3.93 5.76
C PRO A 71 -12.25 2.94 5.48
N SER A 72 -11.96 1.91 4.70
CA SER A 72 -12.97 0.95 4.26
C SER A 72 -13.34 -0.05 5.35
N GLY A 73 -12.41 -0.30 6.27
CA GLY A 73 -12.60 -1.17 7.41
C GLY A 73 -11.34 -1.27 8.27
N LEU A 74 -11.46 -2.03 9.35
CA LEU A 74 -10.37 -2.40 10.25
C LEU A 74 -10.10 -3.89 10.13
N PHE A 75 -8.82 -4.28 10.10
CA PHE A 75 -8.41 -5.66 10.29
C PHE A 75 -8.04 -5.86 11.74
N LEU A 76 -8.59 -6.90 12.34
CA LEU A 76 -8.30 -7.29 13.71
C LEU A 76 -7.54 -8.61 13.67
N TYR A 77 -6.36 -8.59 14.28
CA TYR A 77 -5.53 -9.78 14.39
C TYR A 77 -6.13 -10.72 15.43
N ARG A 78 -6.47 -11.95 15.02
CA ARG A 78 -6.90 -12.99 15.94
C ARG A 78 -5.70 -13.83 16.32
N TYR A 79 -5.27 -13.71 17.58
CA TYR A 79 -4.15 -14.51 18.09
C TYR A 79 -4.46 -16.01 17.93
N SER A 80 -3.71 -16.68 17.06
CA SER A 80 -3.86 -18.10 16.73
C SER A 80 -2.48 -18.75 16.65
N ARG A 81 -2.40 -20.06 16.92
CA ARG A 81 -1.18 -20.87 16.72
C ARG A 81 -1.14 -21.54 15.34
N GLN A 82 -2.03 -21.14 14.45
CA GLN A 82 -2.13 -21.69 13.09
C GLN A 82 -1.17 -20.96 12.15
N ILE A 83 -0.59 -21.71 11.22
CA ILE A 83 0.15 -21.15 10.09
C ILE A 83 -0.84 -20.34 9.24
N HIS A 84 -0.56 -19.05 9.07
CA HIS A 84 -1.46 -18.03 8.50
C HIS A 84 -2.68 -17.71 9.38
N PRO A 85 -2.50 -16.87 10.42
CA PRO A 85 -3.61 -16.45 11.27
C PRO A 85 -4.71 -15.76 10.45
N GLU A 86 -5.96 -16.09 10.76
CA GLU A 86 -7.10 -15.39 10.19
C GLU A 86 -7.28 -14.00 10.82
N PHE A 87 -7.69 -13.04 10.00
CA PHE A 87 -8.05 -11.69 10.40
C PHE A 87 -9.57 -11.55 10.41
N ASP A 88 -10.09 -10.97 11.49
CA ASP A 88 -11.45 -10.45 11.49
C ASP A 88 -11.47 -9.09 10.76
N PHE A 89 -12.55 -8.79 10.05
CA PHE A 89 -12.69 -7.54 9.31
C PHE A 89 -13.95 -6.80 9.74
N LEU A 90 -13.76 -5.57 10.22
CA LEU A 90 -14.86 -4.66 10.56
C LEU A 90 -15.04 -3.65 9.44
N SER A 91 -16.12 -3.78 8.67
CA SER A 91 -16.50 -2.82 7.62
C SER A 91 -16.93 -1.49 8.23
N LEU A 92 -16.37 -0.37 7.76
CA LEU A 92 -16.74 0.99 8.19
C LEU A 92 -17.65 1.73 7.19
N LEU A 93 -17.81 1.19 5.97
CA LEU A 93 -18.48 1.89 4.87
C LEU A 93 -19.94 1.53 4.65
N ASN A 94 -20.52 0.53 5.35
CA ASN A 94 -21.92 0.15 5.20
C ASN A 94 -22.42 -0.69 6.39
N TYR A 95 -23.53 -0.26 7.01
CA TYR A 95 -24.27 -1.06 8.01
C TYR A 95 -25.27 -2.02 7.36
N GLU A 96 -25.79 -1.70 6.17
CA GLU A 96 -26.91 -2.43 5.54
C GLU A 96 -26.45 -3.67 4.72
N SER A 97 -25.17 -3.74 4.36
CA SER A 97 -24.57 -4.93 3.77
C SER A 97 -23.07 -4.93 4.06
N PRO A 98 -22.57 -5.78 4.98
CA PRO A 98 -21.15 -5.81 5.29
C PRO A 98 -20.38 -6.20 4.03
N LEU A 99 -19.46 -5.34 3.61
CA LEU A 99 -18.53 -5.68 2.54
C LEU A 99 -17.83 -6.98 2.92
N LYS A 100 -17.79 -7.94 1.99
CA LYS A 100 -16.94 -9.12 2.16
C LYS A 100 -15.51 -8.64 2.41
N PRO A 101 -14.80 -9.22 3.40
CA PRO A 101 -13.42 -8.88 3.65
C PRO A 101 -12.61 -9.07 2.36
N PRO A 102 -11.65 -8.19 2.06
CA PRO A 102 -10.76 -8.37 0.91
C PRO A 102 -10.00 -9.71 0.98
N PHE A 103 -9.65 -10.15 2.18
CA PHE A 103 -9.02 -11.44 2.46
C PHE A 103 -9.31 -11.87 3.91
N LYS A 104 -9.18 -13.16 4.20
CA LYS A 104 -9.27 -13.71 5.57
C LYS A 104 -7.90 -14.02 6.16
N ALA A 105 -6.95 -14.44 5.33
CA ALA A 105 -5.58 -14.72 5.72
C ALA A 105 -4.65 -14.14 4.64
N LEU A 106 -3.41 -13.82 5.02
CA LEU A 106 -2.39 -13.39 4.09
C LEU A 106 -1.80 -14.63 3.41
N THR A 107 -2.32 -14.97 2.24
CA THR A 107 -1.89 -16.14 1.44
C THR A 107 -1.30 -15.73 0.09
N PHE A 108 -0.86 -14.47 -0.04
CA PHE A 108 -0.29 -13.95 -1.29
C PHE A 108 1.12 -14.50 -1.55
N VAL A 109 1.76 -15.07 -0.52
CA VAL A 109 3.06 -15.74 -0.60
C VAL A 109 3.03 -16.98 0.29
N ASP A 110 3.71 -18.04 -0.16
CA ASP A 110 3.97 -19.24 0.63
C ASP A 110 5.25 -19.00 1.45
N ASP A 111 5.10 -18.23 2.54
CA ASP A 111 6.18 -17.93 3.48
C ASP A 111 6.06 -18.91 4.67
N ALA A 112 7.17 -19.54 5.04
CA ALA A 112 7.20 -20.53 6.12
C ALA A 112 6.94 -19.91 7.52
N SER A 113 6.88 -18.58 7.60
CA SER A 113 6.56 -17.82 8.81
C SER A 113 5.16 -17.18 8.75
N ASP A 114 4.58 -16.96 9.93
CA ASP A 114 3.31 -16.25 10.04
C ASP A 114 3.46 -14.78 9.60
N LEU A 115 2.80 -14.44 8.50
CA LEU A 115 2.75 -13.07 7.99
C LEU A 115 1.97 -12.17 8.95
N GLN A 116 2.64 -11.11 9.39
CA GLN A 116 2.06 -10.08 10.25
C GLN A 116 1.87 -8.79 9.47
N ILE A 117 0.76 -8.07 9.71
CA ILE A 117 0.59 -6.70 9.20
C ILE A 117 1.25 -5.77 10.21
N LEU A 118 2.33 -5.10 9.79
CA LEU A 118 3.00 -4.08 10.61
C LEU A 118 2.26 -2.75 10.53
N GLN A 119 1.93 -2.30 9.32
CA GLN A 119 1.30 -1.00 9.08
C GLN A 119 0.35 -1.02 7.88
N SER A 120 -0.58 -0.07 7.87
CA SER A 120 -1.50 0.18 6.76
C SER A 120 -1.45 1.66 6.41
N TYR A 121 -1.29 1.99 5.12
CA TYR A 121 -1.29 3.36 4.66
C TYR A 121 -1.83 3.46 3.23
N ASN A 122 -2.84 4.32 3.00
CA ASN A 122 -3.46 4.56 1.68
C ASN A 122 -3.76 3.29 0.87
N GLY A 123 -4.25 2.24 1.55
CA GLY A 123 -4.62 0.98 0.92
C GLY A 123 -3.47 0.00 0.67
N LEU A 124 -2.24 0.34 1.03
CA LEU A 124 -1.10 -0.57 1.10
C LEU A 124 -0.95 -1.13 2.51
N LEU A 125 -0.55 -2.39 2.60
CA LEU A 125 -0.19 -3.09 3.83
C LEU A 125 1.31 -3.39 3.81
N LEU A 126 2.01 -2.98 4.86
CA LEU A 126 3.37 -3.43 5.14
C LEU A 126 3.28 -4.72 5.95
N CYS A 127 3.77 -5.81 5.39
CA CYS A 127 3.70 -7.14 5.99
C CYS A 127 5.10 -7.71 6.26
N ARG A 128 5.25 -8.44 7.36
CA ARG A 128 6.50 -9.10 7.75
C ARG A 128 6.29 -10.60 7.89
N GLY A 129 7.12 -11.37 7.18
CA GLY A 129 7.36 -12.80 7.39
C GLY A 129 8.87 -13.04 7.49
N LEU A 130 9.40 -13.99 6.71
CA LEU A 130 10.85 -14.15 6.52
C LEU A 130 11.42 -12.97 5.77
N HIS A 131 10.65 -12.40 4.85
CA HIS A 131 10.96 -11.15 4.17
C HIS A 131 9.94 -10.07 4.51
N LEU A 132 10.24 -8.85 4.06
CA LEU A 132 9.31 -7.73 4.15
C LEU A 132 8.53 -7.64 2.84
N TYR A 133 7.24 -7.36 2.93
CA TYR A 133 6.35 -7.30 1.77
C TYR A 133 5.48 -6.05 1.81
N ILE A 134 5.21 -5.48 0.65
CA ILE A 134 4.14 -4.50 0.44
C ILE A 134 3.03 -5.19 -0.30
N TYR A 135 1.84 -5.24 0.30
CA TYR A 135 0.67 -5.90 -0.25
C TYR A 135 -0.46 -4.91 -0.48
N ASN A 136 -1.03 -4.93 -1.68
CA ASN A 136 -2.26 -4.21 -2.01
C ASN A 136 -3.43 -5.21 -2.03
N PRO A 137 -4.27 -5.27 -0.98
CA PRO A 137 -5.39 -6.20 -0.90
C PRO A 137 -6.53 -5.90 -1.87
N THR A 138 -6.49 -4.76 -2.57
CA THR A 138 -7.51 -4.41 -3.54
C THR A 138 -7.19 -4.94 -4.93
N THR A 139 -5.91 -4.92 -5.31
CA THR A 139 -5.43 -5.46 -6.59
C THR A 139 -4.89 -6.89 -6.47
N SER A 140 -4.74 -7.39 -5.24
CA SER A 140 -4.06 -8.65 -4.92
C SER A 140 -2.62 -8.71 -5.44
N GLN A 141 -1.99 -7.55 -5.61
CA GLN A 141 -0.59 -7.44 -6.01
C GLN A 141 0.28 -7.27 -4.78
N PHE A 142 1.49 -7.83 -4.82
CA PHE A 142 2.48 -7.67 -3.78
C PHE A 142 3.87 -7.43 -4.37
N ALA A 143 4.74 -6.83 -3.58
CA ALA A 143 6.16 -6.70 -3.86
C ALA A 143 6.95 -7.18 -2.64
N ALA A 144 7.96 -8.02 -2.86
CA ALA A 144 8.92 -8.37 -1.83
C ALA A 144 10.00 -7.28 -1.75
N ILE A 145 10.28 -6.82 -0.54
CA ILE A 145 11.38 -5.93 -0.23
C ILE A 145 12.53 -6.82 0.27
N LEU A 146 13.62 -6.82 -0.47
CA LEU A 146 14.86 -7.44 0.00
C LEU A 146 15.24 -6.76 1.32
N GLN A 147 15.55 -7.54 2.36
CA GLN A 147 15.96 -6.94 3.63
C GLN A 147 17.19 -6.04 3.44
N PRO A 148 17.34 -4.98 4.26
CA PRO A 148 18.52 -4.13 4.17
C PRO A 148 19.79 -4.98 4.26
N PRO A 149 20.86 -4.62 3.51
CA PRO A 149 22.11 -5.35 3.58
C PRO A 149 22.58 -5.36 5.02
N CYS A 150 22.68 -6.54 5.63
CA CYS A 150 23.17 -6.63 6.99
C CYS A 150 24.62 -6.16 7.00
N ARG A 151 24.88 -4.95 7.53
CA ARG A 151 26.21 -4.32 7.51
C ARG A 151 27.20 -4.99 8.48
N VAL A 152 26.79 -6.06 9.14
CA VAL A 152 27.56 -6.73 10.18
C VAL A 152 27.85 -8.17 9.75
N LEU A 153 29.13 -8.49 9.67
CA LEU A 153 29.68 -9.81 9.31
C LEU A 153 29.54 -10.82 10.46
N SER A 154 28.36 -10.96 11.07
CA SER A 154 28.09 -12.00 12.07
C SER A 154 26.91 -12.88 11.66
N PRO A 155 27.07 -14.22 11.62
CA PRO A 155 25.98 -15.16 11.32
C PRO A 155 24.78 -15.05 12.29
N LEU A 156 24.96 -14.45 13.48
CA LEU A 156 23.86 -14.20 14.43
C LEU A 156 23.01 -12.96 14.11
N CYS A 157 23.42 -12.10 13.16
CA CYS A 157 22.73 -10.83 12.91
C CYS A 157 21.30 -10.99 12.39
N TYR A 158 21.01 -12.05 11.63
CA TYR A 158 19.66 -12.35 11.15
C TYR A 158 18.66 -12.65 12.28
N LEU A 159 19.15 -13.04 13.46
CA LEU A 159 18.32 -13.46 14.59
C LEU A 159 18.23 -12.41 15.70
N THR A 160 19.08 -11.38 15.69
CA THR A 160 19.28 -10.48 16.85
C THR A 160 19.02 -9.00 16.56
N ALA A 161 18.96 -8.59 15.29
CA ALA A 161 18.62 -7.22 14.97
C ALA A 161 17.10 -7.03 15.02
N PHE A 162 16.63 -6.39 16.08
CA PHE A 162 15.28 -5.85 16.15
C PHE A 162 15.19 -4.68 15.17
N TYR A 163 14.60 -4.95 14.01
CA TYR A 163 14.28 -3.95 13.02
C TYR A 163 12.81 -3.57 13.14
N ASP A 164 12.56 -2.28 13.32
CA ASP A 164 11.23 -1.70 13.20
C ASP A 164 11.09 -1.05 11.83
N TYR A 165 10.00 -1.34 11.13
CA TYR A 165 9.76 -0.88 9.76
C TYR A 165 8.56 0.03 9.70
N ASN A 166 8.72 1.18 9.04
CA ASN A 166 7.70 2.19 8.92
C ASN A 166 7.47 2.57 7.46
N LEU A 167 6.21 2.48 7.00
CA LEU A 167 5.82 2.82 5.63
C LEU A 167 5.62 4.33 5.49
N ALA A 168 6.30 4.91 4.51
CA ALA A 168 6.13 6.31 4.11
C ALA A 168 5.62 6.35 2.68
N PHE A 169 4.39 6.83 2.49
CA PHE A 169 3.77 6.89 1.16
C PHE A 169 2.93 8.15 1.03
N ASP A 170 3.26 9.02 0.09
CA ASP A 170 2.54 10.28 -0.14
C ASP A 170 2.04 10.33 -1.60
N PRO A 171 0.93 9.66 -1.93
CA PRO A 171 0.44 9.58 -3.31
C PRO A 171 0.25 10.95 -4.01
N PRO A 172 -0.17 12.02 -3.31
CA PRO A 172 -0.17 13.38 -3.86
C PRO A 172 1.19 13.87 -4.38
N LYS A 173 2.29 13.41 -3.79
CA LYS A 173 3.65 13.76 -4.23
C LYS A 173 4.27 12.73 -5.17
N SER A 174 4.10 11.45 -4.88
CA SER A 174 4.70 10.36 -5.64
C SER A 174 3.90 9.07 -5.49
N LEU A 175 3.77 8.31 -6.58
CA LEU A 175 3.23 6.94 -6.56
C LEU A 175 4.24 5.92 -6.00
N HIS A 176 5.48 6.33 -5.79
CA HIS A 176 6.51 5.53 -5.15
C HIS A 176 6.42 5.67 -3.63
N TYR A 177 6.32 4.53 -2.94
CA TYR A 177 6.46 4.45 -1.49
C TYR A 177 7.93 4.30 -1.09
N LYS A 178 8.21 4.67 0.17
CA LYS A 178 9.47 4.41 0.87
C LYS A 178 9.19 3.56 2.10
N VAL A 179 10.16 2.76 2.53
CA VAL A 179 10.09 2.05 3.82
C VAL A 179 11.32 2.44 4.63
N VAL A 180 11.10 2.92 5.85
CA VAL A 180 12.16 3.30 6.79
C VAL A 180 12.38 2.16 7.76
N SER A 181 13.60 1.65 7.81
CA SER A 181 14.07 0.69 8.80
C SER A 181 14.76 1.45 9.92
N VAL A 182 14.40 1.14 11.16
CA VAL A 182 15.09 1.61 12.36
C VAL A 182 15.88 0.44 12.92
N ASN A 183 17.21 0.60 12.98
CA ASN A 183 18.15 -0.45 13.32
C ASN A 183 18.89 -0.05 14.60
N PHE A 184 19.18 -1.00 15.50
CA PHE A 184 20.10 -0.74 16.62
C PHE A 184 21.53 -0.54 16.12
N SER A 185 22.17 0.53 16.59
CA SER A 185 23.62 0.73 16.42
C SER A 185 24.37 -0.17 17.39
N TRP A 186 25.27 -0.99 16.87
CA TRP A 186 26.04 -1.93 17.71
C TRP A 186 27.01 -1.19 18.64
N GLY A 187 27.03 -1.59 19.91
CA GLY A 187 28.01 -1.12 20.89
C GLY A 187 27.60 0.09 21.73
N LEU A 188 26.43 0.69 21.46
CA LEU A 188 25.88 1.77 22.27
C LEU A 188 24.41 1.49 22.60
N PRO A 189 24.01 1.45 23.88
CA PRO A 189 22.60 1.40 24.26
C PRO A 189 21.85 2.59 23.66
N ASP A 190 20.61 2.35 23.25
CA ASP A 190 19.66 3.38 22.79
C ASP A 190 20.09 4.22 21.58
N HIS A 191 21.12 3.78 20.84
CA HIS A 191 21.53 4.40 19.57
C HIS A 191 20.90 3.65 18.40
N TYR A 192 20.35 4.40 17.45
CA TYR A 192 19.64 3.90 16.29
C TYR A 192 20.20 4.47 15.00
N GLU A 193 20.15 3.67 13.94
CA GLU A 193 20.49 4.05 12.57
C GLU A 193 19.27 3.86 11.67
N LEU A 194 19.12 4.73 10.66
CA LEU A 194 18.04 4.64 9.70
C LEU A 194 18.54 4.19 8.33
N GLU A 195 17.78 3.31 7.71
CA GLU A 195 17.90 3.00 6.29
C GLU A 195 16.56 3.18 5.60
N ILE A 196 16.58 3.71 4.38
CA ILE A 196 15.38 3.96 3.58
C ILE A 196 15.44 3.12 2.32
N PHE A 197 14.44 2.26 2.16
CA PHE A 197 14.11 1.63 0.90
C PHE A 197 13.27 2.59 0.05
N SER A 198 13.64 2.78 -1.21
CA SER A 198 12.79 3.49 -2.18
C SER A 198 12.27 2.51 -3.24
N SER A 199 10.96 2.47 -3.42
CA SER A 199 10.31 1.63 -4.45
C SER A 199 10.59 2.09 -5.88
N GLU A 200 11.09 3.31 -6.07
CA GLU A 200 11.50 3.83 -7.38
C GLU A 200 12.77 3.17 -7.90
N ILE A 201 13.78 3.01 -7.02
CA ILE A 201 15.08 2.42 -7.36
C ILE A 201 15.21 0.97 -6.91
N GLY A 202 14.35 0.51 -6.00
CA GLY A 202 14.38 -0.85 -5.46
C GLY A 202 15.56 -1.14 -4.54
N LEU A 203 16.16 -0.11 -3.93
CA LEU A 203 17.37 -0.21 -3.11
C LEU A 203 17.22 0.48 -1.75
N TRP A 204 18.00 -0.01 -0.78
CA TRP A 204 18.19 0.62 0.52
C TRP A 204 19.34 1.62 0.48
N SER A 205 19.17 2.71 1.21
CA SER A 205 20.21 3.73 1.42
C SER A 205 20.24 4.16 2.89
N PRO A 206 21.43 4.39 3.48
CA PRO A 206 21.52 4.94 4.82
C PRO A 206 20.98 6.37 4.83
N SER A 207 20.37 6.78 5.94
CA SER A 207 19.83 8.13 6.08
C SER A 207 20.08 8.69 7.48
N GLY A 208 20.58 9.92 7.53
CA GLY A 208 20.95 10.59 8.77
C GLY A 208 22.17 9.98 9.47
N ASP A 209 22.52 10.60 10.59
CA ASP A 209 23.53 10.10 11.53
C ASP A 209 22.87 9.25 12.61
N PRO A 210 23.63 8.35 13.27
CA PRO A 210 23.12 7.60 14.43
C PRO A 210 22.58 8.55 15.50
N PHE A 211 21.44 8.20 16.10
CA PHE A 211 20.73 9.06 17.06
C PHE A 211 20.22 8.29 18.26
N ASN A 212 19.94 9.00 19.36
CA ASN A 212 19.32 8.42 20.54
C ASN A 212 17.82 8.64 20.56
N GLY A 213 17.08 7.64 21.02
CA GLY A 213 15.63 7.78 21.16
C GLY A 213 14.99 6.80 22.11
N ASP A 214 14.30 7.33 23.13
CA ASP A 214 13.41 6.56 24.00
C ASP A 214 11.96 6.64 23.51
N VAL A 215 11.71 6.03 22.34
CA VAL A 215 10.38 6.00 21.71
C VAL A 215 10.06 4.61 21.18
N ASN A 216 8.77 4.32 21.00
CA ASN A 216 8.34 3.07 20.38
C ASN A 216 8.32 3.17 18.86
N PHE A 217 9.36 2.64 18.20
CA PHE A 217 9.50 2.71 16.73
C PHE A 217 8.49 1.85 15.96
N ASN A 218 7.78 0.93 16.62
CA ASN A 218 6.69 0.14 16.02
C ASN A 218 5.41 0.96 15.77
N LEU A 219 5.24 2.08 16.48
CA LEU A 219 4.03 2.92 16.40
C LEU A 219 4.24 4.17 15.54
N GLY A 220 5.19 4.14 14.60
CA GLY A 220 5.47 5.28 13.75
C GLY A 220 4.30 5.64 12.85
N VAL A 221 4.02 6.95 12.74
CA VAL A 221 2.98 7.49 11.87
C VAL A 221 3.61 8.40 10.84
N PHE A 222 3.39 8.09 9.56
CA PHE A 222 3.81 8.97 8.47
C PHE A 222 2.79 10.09 8.25
N TRP A 223 3.22 11.32 8.47
CA TRP A 223 2.40 12.50 8.28
C TRP A 223 3.23 13.70 7.83
N ASN A 224 2.75 14.37 6.78
CA ASN A 224 3.33 15.61 6.24
C ASN A 224 4.83 15.50 5.88
N GLY A 225 5.23 14.39 5.23
CA GLY A 225 6.62 14.16 4.82
C GLY A 225 7.56 13.69 5.93
N ALA A 226 7.06 13.45 7.14
CA ALA A 226 7.86 12.96 8.25
C ALA A 226 7.21 11.74 8.92
N LEU A 227 8.04 10.85 9.44
CA LEU A 227 7.65 9.83 10.40
C LEU A 227 7.67 10.43 11.80
N HIS A 228 6.66 10.12 12.60
CA HIS A 228 6.53 10.57 13.99
C HIS A 228 6.41 9.35 14.89
N TRP A 229 7.18 9.32 15.97
CA TRP A 229 7.16 8.31 17.01
C TRP A 229 6.93 8.97 18.35
N ILE A 230 6.15 8.32 19.22
CA ILE A 230 5.77 8.85 20.52
C ILE A 230 6.31 7.92 21.61
N SER A 231 6.85 8.51 22.67
CA SER A 231 7.22 7.77 23.88
C SER A 231 5.97 7.33 24.64
N THR A 232 5.96 6.09 25.10
CA THR A 232 4.88 5.56 25.95
C THR A 232 5.07 5.90 27.43
N THR A 233 6.21 6.49 27.80
CA THR A 233 6.63 6.66 29.21
C THR A 233 7.00 8.10 29.55
N SER A 234 7.75 8.81 28.70
CA SER A 234 8.30 10.13 29.02
C SER A 234 7.45 11.31 28.51
N GLY A 235 6.52 11.06 27.58
CA GLY A 235 5.75 12.11 26.89
C GLY A 235 6.51 12.81 25.77
N ASP A 236 7.77 12.43 25.52
CA ASP A 236 8.55 12.94 24.39
C ASP A 236 8.09 12.35 23.05
N SER A 237 8.44 13.02 21.96
CA SER A 237 8.23 12.52 20.60
C SER A 237 9.45 12.76 19.75
N LEU A 238 9.69 11.86 18.81
CA LEU A 238 10.74 11.96 17.80
C LEU A 238 10.10 12.01 16.43
N TYR A 239 10.72 12.75 15.51
CA TYR A 239 10.32 12.74 14.13
C TYR A 239 11.51 12.66 13.21
N PHE A 240 11.30 12.08 12.03
CA PHE A 240 12.30 11.96 10.98
C PHE A 240 11.71 12.43 9.66
N ASN A 241 12.36 13.38 9.00
CA ASN A 241 11.93 13.86 7.70
C ASN A 241 12.43 12.90 6.61
N VAL A 242 11.49 12.28 5.88
CA VAL A 242 11.82 11.21 4.92
C VAL A 242 12.29 11.76 3.56
N ASP A 243 12.10 13.06 3.33
CA ASP A 243 12.37 13.74 2.07
C ASP A 243 13.52 14.76 2.15
N LYS A 244 14.21 14.87 3.29
CA LYS A 244 15.40 15.71 3.49
C LYS A 244 16.65 14.85 3.65
#